data_AF-A0A011PTI5-F1
#
_entry.id   AF-A0A011PTI5-F1
#
_cell.length_a   1.000
_cell.length_b   1.000
_cell.length_c   1.000
_cell.angle_alpha   90.00
_cell.angle_beta   90.00
_cell.angle_gamma   90.00
#
_symmetry.space_group_name_H-M   'P 1'
#
loop_
_entity.id
_entity.type
_entity.pdbx_description
1 polymer ?
#
loop_
_entity_poly.entity_id
_entity_poly.type
_entity_poly.pdbx_seq_one_letter_code
_entity_poly.pdbx_strand_id
1 'polypeptide(L)'
;MEKWITRSVALLCATGSVALFWTFGVFLAVPWGESRMLSLNSVEWQVLGIPLLIGMAVTWGALHILAIADREAHPRLYFASCVLLVIVSAMAVIGGMAWTADRAAVFAS
;
A
#
# COMPACT_ATOMS: atom_id res chain seq x y z
N MET A 1 -3.36 -2.21 28.27
CA MET A 1 -2.41 -2.74 27.25
C MET A 1 -1.17 -1.86 27.26
N GLU A 2 0.02 -2.46 27.19
CA GLU A 2 1.26 -1.68 27.02
C GLU A 2 1.26 -0.95 25.68
N LYS A 3 1.50 0.36 25.70
CA LYS A 3 1.52 1.22 24.51
C LYS A 3 2.50 0.74 23.44
N TRP A 4 3.56 0.04 23.86
CA TRP A 4 4.56 -0.53 22.95
C TRP A 4 3.99 -1.69 22.11
N ILE A 5 3.16 -2.57 22.69
CA ILE A 5 2.52 -3.67 21.96
C ILE A 5 1.58 -3.13 20.89
N THR A 6 0.76 -2.13 21.24
CA THR A 6 -0.19 -1.49 20.32
C THR A 6 0.52 -0.84 19.13
N ARG A 7 1.67 -0.21 19.37
CA ARG A 7 2.52 0.37 18.32
C ARG A 7 3.13 -0.69 17.41
N SER A 8 3.63 -1.80 17.96
CA SER A 8 4.20 -2.90 17.18
C SER A 8 3.16 -3.54 16.25
N VAL A 9 1.93 -3.76 16.74
CA VAL A 9 0.83 -4.28 15.90
C VAL A 9 0.49 -3.29 14.77
N ALA A 10 0.40 -2.00 15.08
CA ALA A 10 0.16 -0.99 14.04
C ALA A 10 1.27 -0.95 12.99
N LEU A 11 2.54 -1.07 13.40
CA LEU A 11 3.69 -1.10 12.50
C LEU A 11 3.67 -2.34 11.58
N LEU A 12 3.26 -3.49 12.12
CA LEU A 12 3.13 -4.72 11.35
C LEU A 12 2.00 -4.62 10.33
N CYS A 13 0.84 -4.07 10.72
CA CYS A 13 -0.25 -3.79 9.79
C CYS A 13 0.18 -2.79 8.70
N ALA A 14 0.87 -1.71 9.06
CA ALA A 14 1.39 -0.73 8.11
C ALA A 14 2.37 -1.37 7.10
N THR A 15 3.27 -2.22 7.57
CA THR A 15 4.19 -2.97 6.68
C THR A 15 3.41 -3.89 5.73
N GLY A 16 2.38 -4.57 6.24
CA GLY A 16 1.51 -5.42 5.44
C GLY A 16 0.74 -4.66 4.36
N SER A 17 0.22 -3.46 4.67
CA SER A 17 -0.46 -2.65 3.66
C SER A 17 0.49 -2.11 2.61
N VAL A 18 1.70 -1.70 2.99
CA VAL A 18 2.76 -1.28 2.05
C VAL A 18 3.10 -2.40 1.05
N ALA A 19 3.19 -3.66 1.52
CA ALA A 19 3.40 -4.80 0.63
C ALA A 19 2.25 -5.00 -0.36
N LEU A 20 1.00 -4.81 0.07
CA LEU A 20 -0.19 -4.90 -0.80
C LEU A 20 -0.26 -3.76 -1.83
N PHE A 21 0.17 -2.54 -1.45
CA PHE A 21 0.29 -1.44 -2.42
C PHE A 21 1.42 -1.66 -3.42
N TRP A 22 2.53 -2.29 -2.98
CA TRP A 22 3.59 -2.70 -3.89
C TRP A 22 3.10 -3.74 -4.90
N THR A 23 2.38 -4.78 -4.47
CA THR A 23 1.83 -5.78 -5.39
C THR A 23 0.79 -5.18 -6.33
N PHE A 24 -0.04 -4.26 -5.84
CA PHE A 24 -0.93 -3.47 -6.71
C PHE A 24 -0.13 -2.74 -7.81
N GLY A 25 0.96 -2.04 -7.44
CA GLY A 25 1.82 -1.35 -8.40
C GLY A 25 2.46 -2.28 -9.43
N VAL A 26 2.90 -3.48 -9.00
CA VAL A 26 3.43 -4.52 -9.89
C VAL A 26 2.40 -4.89 -10.95
N PHE A 27 1.16 -5.20 -10.57
CA PHE A 27 0.15 -5.60 -11.53
C PHE A 27 -0.41 -4.43 -12.35
N LEU A 28 -0.40 -3.21 -11.81
CA LEU A 28 -0.92 -2.02 -12.48
C LEU A 28 -0.08 -1.61 -13.68
N ALA A 29 1.24 -1.82 -13.65
CA ALA A 29 2.14 -1.36 -14.71
C ALA A 29 1.83 -1.92 -16.09
N VAL A 30 1.39 -3.17 -16.17
CA VAL A 30 1.10 -3.85 -17.44
C VAL A 30 -0.08 -3.19 -18.18
N PRO A 31 -1.30 -3.15 -17.62
CA PRO A 31 -2.42 -2.48 -18.28
C PRO A 31 -2.23 -0.97 -18.42
N TRP A 32 -1.44 -0.35 -17.53
CA TRP A 32 -1.05 1.06 -17.64
C TRP A 32 -0.18 1.31 -18.87
N GLY A 33 0.89 0.53 -19.05
CA GLY A 33 1.81 0.65 -20.19
C GLY A 33 1.13 0.36 -21.53
N GLU A 34 0.16 -0.55 -21.56
CA GLU A 34 -0.60 -0.88 -22.76
C GLU A 34 -1.81 0.03 -23.02
N SER A 35 -2.03 1.08 -22.21
CA SER A 35 -3.17 2.00 -22.31
C SER A 35 -4.55 1.33 -22.31
N ARG A 36 -4.64 0.09 -21.80
CA ARG A 36 -5.85 -0.76 -21.84
C ARG A 36 -6.60 -0.84 -20.51
N MET A 37 -6.36 0.09 -19.59
CA MET A 37 -7.00 0.11 -18.27
C MET A 37 -8.54 0.09 -18.30
N LEU A 38 -9.17 0.57 -19.39
CA LEU A 38 -10.63 0.56 -19.56
C LEU A 38 -11.18 -0.77 -20.13
N SER A 39 -10.31 -1.68 -20.56
CA SER A 39 -10.65 -2.96 -21.17
C SER A 39 -10.13 -4.16 -20.36
N LEU A 40 -10.17 -4.04 -19.04
CA LEU A 40 -9.75 -5.09 -18.11
C LEU A 40 -10.81 -6.18 -17.99
N ASN A 41 -10.38 -7.44 -18.02
CA ASN A 41 -11.23 -8.59 -17.73
C ASN A 41 -11.52 -8.71 -16.23
N SER A 42 -12.53 -9.50 -15.84
CA SER A 42 -12.94 -9.72 -14.45
C SER A 42 -11.81 -10.24 -13.57
N VAL A 43 -10.91 -11.07 -14.11
CA VAL A 43 -9.74 -11.60 -13.37
C VAL A 43 -8.71 -10.49 -13.10
N GLU A 44 -8.42 -9.65 -14.09
CA GLU A 44 -7.47 -8.53 -13.92
C GLU A 44 -8.00 -7.51 -12.91
N TRP A 45 -9.32 -7.28 -12.93
CA TRP A 45 -10.01 -6.48 -11.91
C TRP A 45 -9.87 -7.05 -10.51
N GLN A 46 -9.89 -8.37 -10.33
CA GLN A 46 -9.65 -9.00 -9.03
C GLN A 46 -8.19 -8.89 -8.61
N VAL A 47 -7.25 -9.14 -9.53
CA VAL A 47 -5.81 -9.07 -9.26
C VAL A 47 -5.36 -7.65 -8.89
N LEU A 48 -5.98 -6.62 -9.46
CA LEU A 48 -5.74 -5.21 -9.08
C LEU A 48 -6.58 -4.79 -7.87
N GLY A 49 -7.86 -5.17 -7.84
CA GLY A 49 -8.82 -4.72 -6.83
C GLY A 49 -8.55 -5.33 -5.46
N ILE A 50 -8.18 -6.61 -5.37
CA ILE A 50 -7.96 -7.30 -4.09
C ILE A 50 -6.81 -6.65 -3.31
N PRO A 51 -5.59 -6.47 -3.87
CA PRO A 51 -4.51 -5.81 -3.14
C PRO A 51 -4.84 -4.36 -2.75
N LEU A 52 -5.56 -3.63 -3.61
CA LEU A 52 -5.97 -2.26 -3.33
C LEU A 52 -6.97 -2.19 -2.17
N LEU A 53 -8.04 -2.97 -2.23
CA LEU A 53 -9.11 -2.97 -1.21
C LEU A 53 -8.61 -3.52 0.12
N ILE A 54 -7.88 -4.64 0.10
CA ILE A 54 -7.30 -5.23 1.32
C ILE A 54 -6.22 -4.30 1.87
N GLY A 55 -5.35 -3.73 1.03
CA GLY A 55 -4.33 -2.77 1.45
C GLY A 55 -4.94 -1.56 2.14
N MET A 56 -6.04 -1.03 1.60
CA MET A 56 -6.80 0.08 2.21
C MET A 56 -7.46 -0.32 3.54
N ALA A 57 -8.05 -1.51 3.63
CA ALA A 57 -8.63 -2.03 4.87
C ALA A 57 -7.57 -2.23 5.98
N VAL A 58 -6.40 -2.77 5.61
CA VAL A 58 -5.28 -2.97 6.55
C VAL A 58 -4.68 -1.62 6.98
N THR A 59 -4.54 -0.67 6.07
CA THR A 59 -4.10 0.71 6.37
C THR A 59 -5.07 1.39 7.32
N TRP A 60 -6.38 1.25 7.09
CA TRP A 60 -7.41 1.74 8.00
C TRP A 60 -7.26 1.13 9.40
N GLY A 61 -7.05 -0.19 9.49
CA GLY A 61 -6.78 -0.87 10.75
C GLY A 61 -5.53 -0.33 11.47
N ALA A 62 -4.43 -0.12 10.75
CA ALA A 62 -3.20 0.45 11.31
C ALA A 62 -3.43 1.87 11.87
N LEU A 63 -4.12 2.73 11.12
CA LEU A 63 -4.44 4.09 11.52
C LEU A 63 -5.39 4.13 12.72
N HIS A 64 -6.36 3.22 12.79
CA HIS A 64 -7.28 3.10 13.91
C HIS A 64 -6.55 2.71 15.20
N ILE A 65 -5.64 1.73 15.13
CA ILE A 65 -4.81 1.31 16.28
C ILE A 65 -3.88 2.46 16.73
N LEU A 66 -3.26 3.17 15.78
CA LEU A 66 -2.43 4.37 16.06
C LEU A 66 -3.25 5.49 16.71
N ALA A 67 -4.49 5.70 16.27
CA ALA A 67 -5.38 6.71 16.84
C ALA A 67 -5.69 6.40 18.31
N ILE A 68 -5.94 5.14 18.66
CA ILE A 68 -6.18 4.73 20.06
C ILE A 68 -4.93 4.93 20.92
N ALA A 69 -3.73 4.68 20.37
CA ALA A 69 -2.48 4.74 21.12
C ALA A 69 -1.96 6.17 21.35
N ASP A 70 -2.03 7.03 20.34
CA ASP A 70 -1.25 8.27 20.29
C ASP A 70 -2.07 9.55 20.10
N ARG A 71 -3.38 9.48 19.79
CA ARG A 71 -4.18 10.69 19.49
C ARG A 71 -4.33 11.63 20.69
N GLU A 72 -4.48 11.09 21.90
CA GLU A 72 -4.66 11.89 23.12
C GLU A 72 -3.34 12.39 23.71
N ALA A 73 -2.27 11.59 23.61
CA ALA A 73 -0.98 11.93 24.21
C ALA A 73 -0.09 12.77 23.29
N HIS A 74 -0.06 12.48 21.98
CA HIS A 74 0.87 13.07 21.03
C HIS A 74 0.25 13.23 19.62
N PRO A 75 -0.66 14.21 19.42
CA PRO A 75 -1.39 14.36 18.15
C PRO A 75 -0.48 14.65 16.95
N ARG A 76 0.69 15.29 17.16
CA ARG A 76 1.69 15.53 16.11
C ARG A 76 2.36 14.24 15.62
N LEU A 77 2.67 13.31 16.53
CA LEU A 77 3.27 12.02 16.16
C LEU A 77 2.28 11.16 15.37
N TYR A 78 1.01 11.18 15.76
CA TYR A 78 -0.06 10.55 15.01
C TYR A 78 -0.13 11.08 13.57
N PHE A 79 -0.21 12.41 13.40
CA PHE A 79 -0.28 13.02 12.07
C PHE A 79 0.98 12.73 11.23
N ALA A 80 2.17 12.82 11.82
CA ALA A 80 3.41 12.47 11.15
C ALA A 80 3.43 11.02 10.67
N SER A 81 2.91 10.09 11.48
CA SER A 81 2.81 8.66 11.12
C SER A 81 1.82 8.43 9.98
N CYS A 82 0.68 9.13 9.98
CA CYS A 82 -0.28 9.08 8.88
C CYS A 82 0.35 9.57 7.56
N VAL A 83 1.00 10.73 7.59
CA VAL A 83 1.65 11.31 6.40
C VAL A 83 2.76 10.40 5.90
N LEU A 84 3.60 9.87 6.80
CA LEU A 84 4.65 8.93 6.46
C LEU A 84 4.08 7.68 5.78
N LEU A 85 2.98 7.13 6.32
CA LEU A 85 2.34 5.94 5.75
C LEU A 85 1.80 6.20 4.33
N VAL A 86 1.22 7.37 4.09
CA VAL A 86 0.75 7.76 2.75
C VAL A 86 1.92 7.87 1.77
N ILE A 87 3.00 8.54 2.17
CA ILE A 87 4.20 8.69 1.33
C ILE A 87 4.80 7.32 1.00
N VAL A 88 5.00 6.46 2.00
CA VAL A 88 5.56 5.12 1.80
C VAL A 88 4.65 4.27 0.94
N SER A 89 3.32 4.36 1.10
CA SER A 89 2.36 3.64 0.25
C SER A 89 2.44 4.10 -1.20
N ALA A 90 2.52 5.40 -1.46
CA ALA A 90 2.69 5.93 -2.81
C ALA A 90 4.03 5.48 -3.44
N MET A 91 5.12 5.52 -2.67
CA MET A 91 6.41 5.01 -3.11
C MET A 91 6.38 3.51 -3.39
N ALA A 92 5.62 2.73 -2.62
CA ALA A 92 5.46 1.30 -2.83
C ALA A 92 4.76 1.00 -4.16
N VAL A 93 3.68 1.73 -4.50
CA VAL A 93 3.02 1.61 -5.81
C VAL A 93 3.99 1.94 -6.94
N ILE A 94 4.69 3.07 -6.85
CA ILE A 94 5.67 3.49 -7.86
C ILE A 94 6.80 2.47 -8.00
N GLY A 95 7.32 1.97 -6.88
CA GLY A 95 8.37 0.94 -6.87
C GLY A 95 7.92 -0.38 -7.49
N GLY A 96 6.67 -0.79 -7.26
CA GLY A 96 6.07 -1.96 -7.92
C GLY A 96 5.95 -1.76 -9.44
N MET A 97 5.53 -0.57 -9.87
CA MET A 97 5.44 -0.24 -11.28
C MET A 97 6.82 -0.18 -11.96
N ALA A 98 7.81 0.42 -11.30
CA ALA A 98 9.16 0.52 -11.84
C ALA A 98 9.80 -0.87 -11.99
N TRP A 99 9.60 -1.77 -11.03
CA TRP A 99 10.12 -3.13 -11.07
C TRP A 99 9.56 -3.94 -12.25
N THR A 100 8.27 -3.77 -12.57
CA THR A 100 7.65 -4.45 -13.70
C THR A 100 8.01 -3.82 -15.04
N ALA A 101 8.13 -2.49 -15.10
CA ALA A 101 8.61 -1.80 -16.29
C ALA A 101 10.04 -2.22 -16.67
N ASP A 102 10.94 -2.34 -15.69
CA ASP A 102 12.30 -2.83 -15.89
C ASP A 102 12.30 -4.26 -16.44
N ARG A 103 11.51 -5.15 -15.84
CA ARG A 103 11.35 -6.54 -16.30
C ARG A 103 10.77 -6.61 -17.72
N ALA A 104 9.80 -5.76 -18.06
CA ALA A 104 9.21 -5.72 -19.39
C ALA A 104 10.21 -5.24 -20.45
N ALA A 105 11.06 -4.27 -20.12
CA ALA A 105 12.11 -3.78 -21.01
C ALA A 105 13.17 -4.86 -21.33
N VAL A 106 13.54 -5.68 -20.34
CA VAL A 106 14.51 -6.78 -20.52
C VAL A 106 14.02 -7.85 -21.50
N PHE A 107 12.72 -8.15 -21.55
CA PHE A 107 12.18 -9.15 -22.50
C PHE A 107 11.96 -8.61 -23.92
N ALA A 108 12.10 -7.29 -24.13
CA ALA A 108 11.91 -6.65 -25.42
C ALA A 108 13.21 -6.44 -26.22
N SER A 109 14.38 -6.73 -25.62
CA SER A 109 15.73 -6.66 -26.23
C SER A 109 16.23 -8.01 -26.70
#